data_AF-A0AAW2DJB8-F1
#
_entry.id   AF-A0AAW2DJB8-F1
#
_cell.length_a   1.000
_cell.length_b   1.000
_cell.length_c   1.000
_cell.angle_alpha   90.00
_cell.angle_beta   90.00
_cell.angle_gamma   90.00
#
_symmetry.space_group_name_H-M   'P 1'
#
loop_
_entity.id
_entity.type
_entity.pdbx_description
1 polymer ?
#
loop_
_entity_poly.entity_id
_entity_poly.type
_entity_poly.pdbx_seq_one_letter_code
_entity_poly.pdbx_strand_id
1 'polypeptide(L)'
;MTGKKKRSSSSLSNQCNRVFGILHNGTYSKALEAAKSLVPRHPDSALANALITLIHKDIAISISDTSSVIRHEHIASALYFSKAALVLSPDSISLPMLHAVVLLTNEQYESAIQECESALSIKNPLDPMQDDLGIVQYTPLESTLESRVGKVRTKLRELIAKAKKYKFKKLVEDNSLADVNEEFRALLEIKVEINTRLENMRQSLVELPSPSTSRNYSSKSC
;
A
#
# COMPACT_ATOMS: atom_id res chain seq x y z
N MET A 1 -2.54 4.78 51.00
CA MET A 1 -3.82 4.14 50.57
C MET A 1 -3.66 3.67 49.14
N THR A 2 -3.13 2.45 48.99
CA THR A 2 -2.72 1.85 47.71
C THR A 2 -3.54 0.59 47.48
N GLY A 3 -4.23 0.50 46.34
CA GLY A 3 -4.85 -0.75 45.92
C GLY A 3 -6.19 -0.59 45.23
N LYS A 4 -6.19 -0.21 43.94
CA LYS A 4 -7.28 -0.49 42.98
C LYS A 4 -6.82 -0.11 41.55
N LYS A 5 -5.94 -0.88 40.92
CA LYS A 5 -5.69 -0.76 39.47
C LYS A 5 -5.17 -2.01 38.74
N LYS A 6 -5.30 -3.21 39.33
CA LYS A 6 -4.74 -4.45 38.76
C LYS A 6 -5.76 -5.54 38.38
N ARG A 7 -7.06 -5.36 38.65
CA ARG A 7 -8.11 -6.35 38.34
C ARG A 7 -8.85 -6.11 37.01
N SER A 8 -8.82 -4.90 36.45
CA SER A 8 -9.59 -4.55 35.24
C SER A 8 -8.88 -4.92 33.93
N SER A 9 -7.53 -4.85 33.87
CA SER A 9 -6.81 -5.08 32.60
C SER A 9 -6.83 -6.55 32.17
N SER A 10 -6.77 -7.50 33.10
CA SER A 10 -6.87 -8.94 32.79
C SER A 10 -8.27 -9.35 32.32
N SER A 11 -9.32 -8.72 32.86
CA SER A 11 -10.69 -8.94 32.40
C SER A 11 -10.92 -8.37 31.00
N LEU A 12 -10.37 -7.19 30.70
CA LEU A 12 -10.51 -6.56 29.39
C LEU A 12 -9.73 -7.33 28.31
N SER A 13 -8.48 -7.71 28.57
CA SER A 13 -7.69 -8.52 27.63
C SER A 13 -8.41 -9.83 27.28
N ASN A 14 -8.98 -10.53 28.28
CA ASN A 14 -9.80 -11.73 28.04
C ASN A 14 -11.06 -11.44 27.21
N GLN A 15 -11.75 -10.32 27.47
CA GLN A 15 -12.90 -9.90 26.66
C GLN A 15 -12.49 -9.62 25.22
N CYS A 16 -11.38 -8.91 25.00
CA CYS A 16 -10.85 -8.62 23.67
C CYS A 16 -10.47 -9.91 22.93
N ASN A 17 -9.75 -10.83 23.59
CA ASN A 17 -9.36 -12.11 23.01
C ASN A 17 -10.58 -12.98 22.64
N ARG A 18 -11.66 -12.93 23.44
CA ARG A 18 -12.92 -13.60 23.10
C ARG A 18 -13.53 -13.03 21.82
N VAL A 19 -13.58 -11.71 21.69
CA VAL A 19 -14.12 -11.06 20.49
C VAL A 19 -13.22 -11.35 19.28
N PHE A 20 -11.91 -11.33 19.45
CA PHE A 20 -10.95 -11.72 18.42
C PHE A 20 -11.17 -13.17 17.95
N GLY A 21 -11.45 -14.11 18.87
CA GLY A 21 -11.83 -15.48 18.51
C GLY A 21 -13.10 -15.55 17.65
N ILE A 22 -14.11 -14.70 17.90
CA ILE A 22 -15.33 -14.61 17.08
C ILE A 22 -14.99 -14.09 15.67
N LEU A 23 -14.12 -13.09 15.59
CA LEU A 23 -13.64 -12.52 14.32
C LEU A 23 -12.91 -13.58 13.49
N HIS A 24 -12.00 -14.34 14.09
CA HIS A 24 -11.24 -15.40 13.40
C HIS A 24 -12.16 -16.52 12.87
N ASN A 25 -13.31 -16.74 13.49
CA ASN A 25 -14.32 -17.68 13.01
C ASN A 25 -15.20 -17.11 11.87
N GLY A 26 -14.85 -15.96 11.31
CA GLY A 26 -15.54 -15.33 10.16
C GLY A 26 -16.89 -14.71 10.50
N THR A 27 -17.27 -14.62 11.78
CA THR A 27 -18.57 -14.08 12.16
C THR A 27 -18.49 -12.57 12.42
N TYR A 28 -18.29 -11.79 11.36
CA TYR A 28 -18.02 -10.35 11.44
C TYR A 28 -19.09 -9.54 12.19
N SER A 29 -20.37 -9.82 11.95
CA SER A 29 -21.48 -9.10 12.60
C SER A 29 -21.47 -9.29 14.12
N LYS A 30 -21.29 -10.52 14.61
CA LYS A 30 -21.21 -10.80 16.05
C LYS A 30 -19.96 -10.21 16.69
N ALA A 31 -18.82 -10.26 15.99
CA ALA A 31 -17.60 -9.63 16.46
C ALA A 31 -17.77 -8.12 16.59
N LEU A 32 -18.36 -7.47 15.59
CA LEU A 32 -18.60 -6.03 15.58
C LEU A 32 -19.57 -5.59 16.68
N GLU A 33 -20.69 -6.28 16.86
CA GLU A 33 -21.63 -5.99 17.95
C GLU A 33 -20.96 -6.13 19.33
N ALA A 34 -20.18 -7.19 19.53
CA ALA A 34 -19.45 -7.39 20.77
C ALA A 34 -18.42 -6.26 21.00
N ALA A 35 -17.68 -5.85 19.98
CA ALA A 35 -16.71 -4.75 20.08
C ALA A 35 -17.39 -3.39 20.33
N LYS A 36 -18.52 -3.09 19.66
CA LYS A 36 -19.31 -1.88 19.90
C LYS A 36 -19.84 -1.78 21.32
N SER A 37 -20.14 -2.91 21.97
CA SER A 37 -20.49 -2.93 23.40
C SER A 37 -19.30 -2.71 24.33
N LEU A 38 -18.07 -2.96 23.85
CA LEU A 38 -16.85 -2.95 24.66
C LEU A 38 -16.20 -1.57 24.71
N VAL A 39 -16.11 -0.88 23.56
CA VAL A 39 -15.43 0.42 23.45
C VAL A 39 -16.02 1.49 24.39
N PRO A 40 -17.35 1.70 24.49
CA PRO A 40 -17.91 2.70 25.40
C PRO A 40 -17.66 2.42 26.88
N ARG A 41 -17.45 1.14 27.26
CA ARG A 41 -17.10 0.76 28.64
C ARG A 41 -15.63 0.99 28.95
N HIS A 42 -14.80 1.13 27.92
CA HIS A 42 -13.34 1.26 28.01
C HIS A 42 -12.82 2.30 26.99
N PRO A 43 -13.30 3.56 27.04
CA PRO A 43 -12.97 4.57 26.02
C PRO A 43 -11.47 4.88 25.97
N ASP A 44 -10.79 4.82 27.11
CA ASP A 44 -9.35 5.09 27.25
C ASP A 44 -8.47 3.84 27.02
N SER A 45 -9.03 2.75 26.46
CA SER A 45 -8.26 1.55 26.17
C SER A 45 -7.75 1.52 24.73
N ALA A 46 -6.43 1.57 24.56
CA ALA A 46 -5.79 1.34 23.27
C ALA A 46 -6.19 -0.02 22.68
N LEU A 47 -6.18 -1.09 23.50
CA LEU A 47 -6.57 -2.44 23.09
C LEU A 47 -8.02 -2.53 22.59
N ALA A 48 -8.99 -1.91 23.27
CA ALA A 48 -10.40 -1.92 22.82
C ALA A 48 -10.58 -1.16 21.50
N ASN A 49 -9.92 -0.02 21.34
CA ASN A 49 -9.91 0.76 20.10
C ASN A 49 -9.20 0.00 18.96
N ALA A 50 -8.11 -0.71 19.25
CA ALA A 50 -7.41 -1.55 18.29
C ALA A 50 -8.23 -2.76 17.84
N LEU A 51 -9.00 -3.38 18.75
CA LEU A 51 -9.89 -4.50 18.42
C LEU A 51 -11.00 -4.08 17.45
N ILE A 52 -11.70 -2.98 17.73
CA ILE A 52 -12.76 -2.49 16.83
C ILE A 52 -12.17 -2.06 15.47
N THR A 53 -10.97 -1.48 15.47
CA THR A 53 -10.21 -1.20 14.23
C THR A 53 -10.01 -2.47 13.41
N LEU A 54 -9.53 -3.55 14.04
CA LEU A 54 -9.25 -4.81 13.37
C LEU A 54 -10.49 -5.38 12.71
N ILE A 55 -11.64 -5.36 13.40
CA ILE A 55 -12.91 -5.86 12.88
C ILE A 55 -13.40 -5.04 11.69
N HIS A 56 -13.41 -3.71 11.80
CA HIS A 56 -13.80 -2.83 10.69
C HIS A 56 -12.88 -3.03 9.47
N LYS A 57 -11.57 -3.14 9.70
CA LYS A 57 -10.57 -3.41 8.66
C LYS A 57 -10.83 -4.76 7.97
N ASP A 58 -11.08 -5.83 8.72
CA ASP A 58 -11.36 -7.15 8.12
C ASP A 58 -12.68 -7.17 7.35
N ILE A 59 -13.73 -6.50 7.84
CA ILE A 59 -14.98 -6.32 7.10
C ILE A 59 -14.72 -5.57 5.79
N ALA A 60 -14.00 -4.45 5.83
CA ALA A 60 -13.68 -3.67 4.64
C ALA A 60 -12.88 -4.48 3.60
N ILE A 61 -11.93 -5.31 4.05
CA ILE A 61 -11.15 -6.21 3.17
C ILE A 61 -12.02 -7.32 2.57
N SER A 62 -13.04 -7.78 3.30
CA SER A 62 -13.97 -8.80 2.79
C SER A 62 -14.90 -8.30 1.68
N ILE A 63 -15.06 -6.99 1.54
CA ILE A 63 -15.85 -6.35 0.48
C ILE A 63 -14.94 -6.08 -0.72
N SER A 64 -15.14 -6.82 -1.81
CA SER A 64 -14.30 -6.73 -3.02
C SER A 64 -14.50 -5.45 -3.83
N ASP A 65 -15.71 -4.90 -3.84
CA ASP A 65 -16.03 -3.65 -4.53
C ASP A 65 -15.38 -2.46 -3.82
N THR A 66 -14.34 -1.91 -4.43
CA THR A 66 -13.60 -0.76 -3.91
C THR A 66 -14.43 0.51 -3.91
N SER A 67 -15.48 0.61 -4.74
CA SER A 67 -16.39 1.76 -4.81
C SER A 67 -17.52 1.72 -3.78
N SER A 68 -17.68 0.59 -3.07
CA SER A 68 -18.75 0.37 -2.09
C SER A 68 -18.74 1.42 -0.97
N VAL A 69 -19.88 2.08 -0.77
CA VAL A 69 -20.06 3.05 0.34
C VAL A 69 -19.85 2.37 1.69
N ILE A 70 -20.40 1.16 1.86
CA ILE A 70 -20.28 0.38 3.10
C ILE A 70 -18.80 0.08 3.40
N ARG A 71 -18.02 -0.30 2.38
CA ARG A 71 -16.58 -0.51 2.53
C ARG A 71 -15.89 0.77 3.01
N HIS A 72 -16.19 1.92 2.41
CA HIS A 72 -15.62 3.20 2.83
C HIS A 72 -16.00 3.60 4.25
N GLU A 73 -17.23 3.35 4.69
CA GLU A 73 -17.68 3.59 6.07
C GLU A 73 -16.90 2.74 7.08
N HIS A 74 -16.67 1.47 6.76
CA HIS A 74 -15.84 0.60 7.59
C HIS A 74 -14.38 1.08 7.65
N ILE A 75 -13.79 1.51 6.52
CA ILE A 75 -12.45 2.10 6.49
C ILE A 75 -12.38 3.36 7.34
N ALA A 76 -13.33 4.28 7.19
CA ALA A 76 -13.39 5.52 7.97
C ALA A 76 -13.47 5.23 9.48
N SER A 77 -14.30 4.26 9.87
CA SER A 77 -14.40 3.81 11.27
C SER A 77 -13.08 3.21 11.77
N ALA A 78 -12.43 2.37 10.97
CA ALA A 78 -11.13 1.80 11.32
C ALA A 78 -10.06 2.89 11.48
N LEU A 79 -10.03 3.91 10.62
CA LEU A 79 -9.12 5.05 10.73
C LEU A 79 -9.37 5.86 12.00
N TYR A 80 -10.63 6.08 12.36
CA TYR A 80 -10.99 6.79 13.58
C TYR A 80 -10.48 6.06 14.83
N PHE A 81 -10.81 4.77 14.98
CA PHE A 81 -10.42 4.00 16.16
C PHE A 81 -8.93 3.70 16.22
N SER A 82 -8.26 3.48 15.09
CA SER A 82 -6.80 3.26 15.09
C SER A 82 -6.05 4.50 15.56
N LYS A 83 -6.45 5.70 15.11
CA LYS A 83 -5.88 6.96 15.61
C LYS A 83 -6.08 7.12 17.11
N ALA A 84 -7.26 6.79 17.63
CA ALA A 84 -7.50 6.80 19.07
C ALA A 84 -6.58 5.82 19.81
N ALA A 85 -6.38 4.61 19.27
CA ALA A 85 -5.48 3.62 19.86
C ALA A 85 -4.01 4.10 19.90
N LEU A 86 -3.53 4.79 18.87
CA LEU A 86 -2.19 5.37 18.81
C LEU A 86 -1.97 6.44 19.88
N VAL A 87 -2.95 7.34 20.05
CA VAL A 87 -2.89 8.40 21.07
C VAL A 87 -2.83 7.79 22.49
N LEU A 88 -3.55 6.69 22.71
CA LEU A 88 -3.62 6.02 24.01
C LEU A 88 -2.41 5.13 24.32
N SER A 89 -1.62 4.73 23.31
CA SER A 89 -0.43 3.89 23.47
C SER A 89 0.69 4.32 22.51
N PRO A 90 1.33 5.48 22.76
CA PRO A 90 2.29 6.10 21.85
C PRO A 90 3.59 5.29 21.69
N ASP A 91 3.92 4.43 22.66
CA ASP A 91 5.13 3.59 22.64
C ASP A 91 4.86 2.19 22.04
N SER A 92 3.63 1.91 21.57
CA SER A 92 3.30 0.65 20.90
C SER A 92 3.87 0.61 19.48
N ILE A 93 4.58 -0.45 19.14
CA ILE A 93 5.08 -0.66 17.78
C ILE A 93 4.08 -1.42 16.88
N SER A 94 3.14 -2.14 17.48
CA SER A 94 2.13 -2.95 16.76
C SER A 94 0.94 -2.12 16.27
N LEU A 95 0.52 -1.11 17.04
CA LEU A 95 -0.63 -0.29 16.68
C LEU A 95 -0.39 0.60 15.45
N PRO A 96 0.78 1.25 15.26
CA PRO A 96 1.11 1.93 14.01
C PRO A 96 1.05 1.00 12.80
N MET A 97 1.48 -0.25 12.98
CA MET A 97 1.40 -1.27 11.92
C MET A 97 -0.06 -1.54 11.52
N LEU A 98 -0.97 -1.69 12.50
CA LEU A 98 -2.40 -1.84 12.24
C LEU A 98 -2.97 -0.60 11.53
N HIS A 99 -2.62 0.60 11.99
CA HIS A 99 -3.04 1.85 11.34
C HIS A 99 -2.57 1.94 9.88
N ALA A 100 -1.29 1.63 9.63
CA ALA A 100 -0.70 1.62 8.29
C ALA A 100 -1.39 0.62 7.35
N VAL A 101 -1.84 -0.53 7.86
CA VAL A 101 -2.65 -1.47 7.07
C VAL A 101 -3.99 -0.86 6.68
N VAL A 102 -4.67 -0.16 7.58
CA VAL A 102 -5.93 0.54 7.26
C VAL A 102 -5.70 1.65 6.22
N LEU A 103 -4.62 2.43 6.36
CA LEU A 103 -4.21 3.44 5.38
C LEU A 103 -3.97 2.82 4.00
N LEU A 104 -3.30 1.67 3.94
CA LEU A 104 -3.10 0.91 2.70
C LEU A 104 -4.41 0.43 2.08
N THR A 105 -5.35 -0.07 2.89
CA THR A 105 -6.69 -0.46 2.43
C THR A 105 -7.46 0.74 1.87
N ASN A 106 -7.20 1.95 2.38
CA ASN A 106 -7.73 3.21 1.88
C ASN A 106 -6.89 3.84 0.75
N GLU A 107 -5.90 3.12 0.20
CA GLU A 107 -5.00 3.60 -0.85
C GLU A 107 -4.18 4.86 -0.48
N GLN A 108 -4.06 5.16 0.81
CA GLN A 108 -3.25 6.26 1.34
C GLN A 108 -1.79 5.80 1.52
N TYR A 109 -1.13 5.49 0.41
CA TYR A 109 0.18 4.82 0.41
C TYR A 109 1.27 5.65 1.09
N GLU A 110 1.32 6.96 0.87
CA GLU A 110 2.34 7.83 1.45
C GLU A 110 2.20 7.91 2.98
N SER A 111 0.97 8.11 3.44
CA SER A 111 0.67 8.12 4.88
C SER A 111 1.01 6.78 5.53
N ALA A 112 0.74 5.66 4.85
CA ALA A 112 1.12 4.34 5.37
C ALA A 112 2.64 4.15 5.49
N ILE A 113 3.42 4.67 4.52
CA ILE A 113 4.89 4.65 4.57
C ILE A 113 5.38 5.48 5.76
N GLN A 114 4.91 6.71 5.88
CA GLN A 114 5.30 7.63 6.95
C GLN A 114 4.98 7.06 8.34
N GLU A 115 3.80 6.46 8.50
CA GLU A 115 3.41 5.81 9.75
C GLU A 115 4.36 4.66 10.11
N CYS A 116 4.70 3.81 9.14
CA CYS A 116 5.63 2.71 9.36
C CYS A 116 7.06 3.19 9.70
N GLU A 117 7.55 4.23 9.02
CA GLU A 117 8.86 4.83 9.28
C GLU A 117 8.92 5.48 10.67
N SER A 118 7.82 6.12 11.08
CA SER A 118 7.68 6.67 12.44
C SER A 118 7.72 5.56 13.49
N ALA A 119 6.99 4.46 13.28
CA ALA A 119 6.99 3.29 14.16
C ALA A 119 8.37 2.63 14.27
N LEU A 120 9.12 2.54 13.16
CA LEU A 120 10.49 2.01 13.15
C LEU A 120 11.47 2.88 13.95
N SER A 121 11.16 4.17 14.11
CA SER A 121 11.99 5.13 14.86
C SER A 121 11.80 5.07 16.38
N ILE A 122 10.83 4.28 16.87
CA ILE A 122 10.61 4.07 18.30
C ILE A 122 11.81 3.31 18.91
N LYS A 123 12.51 3.97 19.84
CA LYS A 123 13.73 3.45 20.48
C LYS A 123 13.42 2.33 21.49
N ASN A 124 12.44 2.56 22.35
CA ASN A 124 12.06 1.67 23.46
C ASN A 124 10.59 1.23 23.33
N PRO A 125 10.25 0.40 22.33
CA PRO A 125 8.87 -0.01 22.12
C PRO A 125 8.35 -0.87 23.27
N LEU A 126 7.05 -0.74 23.58
CA LEU A 126 6.36 -1.68 24.44
C LEU A 126 6.45 -3.09 23.88
N ASP A 127 6.39 -4.09 24.77
CA ASP A 127 6.33 -5.48 24.35
C ASP A 127 5.08 -5.71 23.48
N PRO A 128 5.22 -6.16 22.23
CA PRO A 128 4.09 -6.40 21.34
C PRO A 128 3.00 -7.33 21.91
N MET A 129 3.33 -8.17 22.91
CA MET A 129 2.36 -9.04 23.59
C MET A 129 1.36 -8.27 24.47
N GLN A 130 1.68 -7.04 24.88
CA GLN A 130 0.78 -6.25 25.72
C GLN A 130 -0.48 -5.77 24.97
N ASP A 131 -0.34 -5.57 23.65
CA ASP A 131 -1.41 -5.15 22.75
C ASP A 131 -1.74 -6.24 21.71
N ASP A 132 -1.50 -7.50 22.03
CA ASP A 132 -1.66 -8.58 21.05
C ASP A 132 -3.14 -8.84 20.73
N LEU A 133 -3.45 -8.69 19.45
CA LEU A 133 -4.74 -8.98 18.83
C LEU A 133 -4.54 -9.86 17.60
N GLY A 134 -3.49 -10.69 17.58
CA GLY A 134 -3.12 -11.51 16.44
C GLY A 134 -2.72 -10.70 15.21
N ILE A 135 -2.36 -9.42 15.39
CA ILE A 135 -1.92 -8.52 14.31
C ILE A 135 -0.62 -9.06 13.69
N VAL A 136 0.24 -9.64 14.53
CA VAL A 136 1.43 -10.40 14.14
C VAL A 136 1.31 -11.79 14.73
N GLN A 137 1.52 -12.81 13.91
CA GLN A 137 1.62 -14.18 14.39
C GLN A 137 3.03 -14.44 14.91
N TYR A 138 3.10 -14.80 16.19
CA TYR A 138 4.34 -15.19 16.86
C TYR A 138 4.42 -16.72 16.93
N THR A 139 5.60 -17.25 16.69
CA THR A 139 5.93 -18.66 16.88
C THR A 139 6.70 -18.81 18.19
N PRO A 140 6.97 -20.05 18.67
CA PRO A 140 7.82 -20.26 19.84
C PRO A 140 9.23 -19.65 19.71
N LEU A 141 9.71 -19.35 18.50
CA LEU A 141 10.98 -18.67 18.25
C LEU A 141 10.98 -17.21 18.73
N GLU A 142 9.81 -16.57 18.82
CA GLU A 142 9.64 -15.21 19.30
C GLU A 142 9.34 -15.15 20.81
N SER A 143 10.14 -15.87 21.61
CA SER A 143 9.97 -15.99 23.06
C SER A 143 10.43 -14.76 23.86
N THR A 144 11.33 -13.93 23.31
CA THR A 144 11.84 -12.70 23.95
C THR A 144 11.17 -11.43 23.42
N LEU A 145 11.15 -10.37 24.24
CA LEU A 145 10.68 -9.04 23.84
C LEU A 145 11.42 -8.56 22.58
N GLU A 146 12.74 -8.71 22.56
CA GLU A 146 13.57 -8.31 21.43
C GLU A 146 13.20 -9.05 20.14
N SER A 147 12.98 -10.37 20.21
CA SER A 147 12.58 -11.17 19.06
C SER A 147 11.20 -10.76 18.53
N ARG A 148 10.24 -10.49 19.43
CA ARG A 148 8.91 -9.98 19.05
C ARG A 148 8.96 -8.60 18.42
N VAL A 149 9.70 -7.66 19.02
CA VAL A 149 9.93 -6.32 18.46
C VAL A 149 10.62 -6.44 17.09
N GLY A 150 11.63 -7.31 16.96
CA GLY A 150 12.31 -7.60 15.71
C GLY A 150 11.34 -8.08 14.62
N LYS A 151 10.41 -8.98 14.97
CA LYS A 151 9.36 -9.46 14.08
C LYS A 151 8.46 -8.34 13.58
N VAL A 152 7.96 -7.47 14.49
CA VAL A 152 7.12 -6.32 14.10
C VAL A 152 7.91 -5.37 13.19
N ARG A 153 9.18 -5.08 13.49
CA ARG A 153 10.03 -4.25 12.62
C ARG A 153 10.20 -4.83 11.23
N THR A 154 10.34 -6.14 11.10
CA THR A 154 10.36 -6.81 9.79
C THR A 154 9.05 -6.62 9.05
N LYS A 155 7.90 -6.82 9.72
CA LYS A 155 6.58 -6.59 9.12
C LYS A 155 6.34 -5.14 8.70
N LEU A 156 6.79 -4.16 9.48
CA LEU A 156 6.75 -2.75 9.11
C LEU A 156 7.55 -2.47 7.82
N ARG A 157 8.75 -3.05 7.67
CA ARG A 157 9.54 -2.90 6.43
C ARG A 157 8.87 -3.57 5.23
N GLU A 158 8.28 -4.74 5.42
CA GLU A 158 7.47 -5.41 4.38
C GLU A 158 6.30 -4.53 3.95
N LEU A 159 5.60 -3.89 4.89
CA LEU A 159 4.51 -2.97 4.59
C LEU A 159 4.97 -1.72 3.83
N ILE A 160 6.12 -1.13 4.19
CA ILE A 160 6.71 -0.02 3.43
C ILE A 160 6.98 -0.43 1.98
N ALA A 161 7.61 -1.60 1.77
CA ALA A 161 7.88 -2.11 0.43
C ALA A 161 6.58 -2.33 -0.36
N LYS A 162 5.55 -2.90 0.29
CA LYS A 162 4.22 -3.12 -0.29
C LYS A 162 3.54 -1.80 -0.68
N ALA A 163 3.57 -0.80 0.20
CA ALA A 163 3.00 0.52 -0.04
C ALA A 163 3.70 1.24 -1.22
N LYS A 164 5.04 1.21 -1.25
CA LYS A 164 5.81 1.76 -2.38
C LYS A 164 5.46 1.07 -3.70
N LYS A 165 5.33 -0.26 -3.69
CA LYS A 165 4.91 -1.03 -4.86
C LYS A 165 3.52 -0.63 -5.35
N TYR A 166 2.54 -0.52 -4.46
CA TYR A 166 1.18 -0.12 -4.85
C TYR A 166 1.09 1.33 -5.33
N LYS A 167 1.80 2.25 -4.66
CA LYS A 167 1.92 3.64 -5.13
C LYS A 167 2.45 3.70 -6.55
N PHE A 168 3.54 2.98 -6.83
CA PHE A 168 4.12 2.93 -8.17
C PHE A 168 3.15 2.30 -9.18
N LYS A 169 2.52 1.17 -8.84
CA LYS A 169 1.54 0.50 -9.69
C LYS A 169 0.39 1.44 -10.06
N LYS A 170 -0.22 2.11 -9.07
CA LYS A 170 -1.31 3.06 -9.29
C LYS A 170 -0.87 4.22 -10.18
N LEU A 171 0.34 4.75 -9.97
CA LEU A 171 0.89 5.81 -10.83
C LEU A 171 1.05 5.36 -12.29
N VAL A 172 1.42 4.10 -12.53
CA VAL A 172 1.53 3.54 -13.89
C VAL A 172 0.15 3.38 -14.54
N GLU A 173 -0.84 2.92 -13.77
CA GLU A 173 -2.23 2.75 -14.22
C GLU A 173 -2.89 4.12 -14.52
N ASP A 174 -2.76 5.09 -13.61
CA ASP A 174 -3.39 6.41 -13.74
C ASP A 174 -2.78 7.26 -14.87
N ASN A 175 -1.49 7.12 -15.15
CA ASN A 175 -0.81 7.92 -16.19
C ASN A 175 -0.82 7.27 -17.58
N SER A 176 -1.51 6.14 -17.75
CA SER A 176 -1.51 5.36 -18.99
C SER A 176 -0.10 5.28 -19.60
N LEU A 177 0.89 4.94 -18.76
CA LEU A 177 2.28 4.81 -19.22
C LEU A 177 2.39 3.81 -20.37
N ALA A 178 1.41 2.89 -20.45
CA ALA A 178 1.18 2.02 -21.58
C ALA A 178 0.84 2.80 -22.87
N ASP A 179 -0.14 3.70 -22.85
CA ASP A 179 -0.51 4.54 -24.01
C ASP A 179 0.66 5.43 -24.44
N VAL A 180 1.36 6.06 -23.49
CA VAL A 180 2.56 6.87 -23.77
C VAL A 180 3.66 6.02 -24.42
N ASN A 181 3.82 4.76 -23.98
CA ASN A 181 4.80 3.84 -24.54
C ASN A 181 4.37 3.28 -25.91
N GLU A 182 3.07 3.12 -26.17
CA GLU A 182 2.54 2.77 -27.50
C GLU A 182 2.71 3.93 -28.49
N GLU A 183 2.37 5.16 -28.11
CA GLU A 183 2.61 6.36 -28.92
C GLU A 183 4.10 6.54 -29.23
N PHE A 184 4.97 6.32 -28.25
CA PHE A 184 6.41 6.40 -28.46
C PHE A 184 6.92 5.34 -29.46
N ARG A 185 6.39 4.12 -29.43
CA ARG A 185 6.70 3.08 -30.42
C ARG A 185 6.23 3.46 -31.82
N ALA A 186 5.00 3.96 -31.95
CA ALA A 186 4.47 4.43 -33.24
C ALA A 186 5.34 5.54 -33.84
N LEU A 187 5.81 6.49 -33.02
CA LEU A 187 6.74 7.54 -33.45
C LEU A 187 8.09 7.00 -33.91
N LEU A 188 8.61 5.95 -33.27
CA LEU A 188 9.84 5.29 -33.69
C LEU A 188 9.69 4.61 -35.07
N GLU A 189 8.55 3.98 -35.34
CA GLU A 189 8.27 3.38 -36.64
C GLU A 189 8.17 4.44 -37.75
N ILE A 190 7.46 5.55 -37.50
CA ILE A 190 7.38 6.68 -38.43
C ILE A 190 8.78 7.25 -38.72
N LYS A 191 9.64 7.35 -37.72
CA LYS A 191 11.02 7.81 -37.89
C LYS A 191 11.82 6.88 -38.83
N VAL A 192 11.66 5.56 -38.69
CA VAL A 192 12.35 4.58 -39.55
C VAL A 192 11.86 4.69 -40.99
N GLU A 193 10.55 4.84 -41.19
CA GLU A 193 9.93 5.04 -42.51
C GLU A 193 10.50 6.30 -43.19
N ILE A 194 10.54 7.44 -42.48
CA ILE A 194 11.07 8.71 -43.00
C ILE A 194 12.54 8.57 -43.40
N ASN A 195 13.36 7.96 -42.54
CA ASN A 195 14.78 7.78 -42.82
C ASN A 195 15.02 6.88 -44.04
N THR A 196 14.24 5.80 -44.17
CA THR A 196 14.31 4.91 -45.33
C THR A 196 13.95 5.65 -46.62
N ARG A 197 12.88 6.47 -46.60
CA ARG A 197 12.49 7.29 -47.76
C ARG A 197 13.55 8.31 -48.13
N LEU A 198 14.15 8.98 -47.15
CA LEU A 198 15.23 9.94 -47.38
C LEU A 198 16.45 9.27 -48.02
N GLU A 199 16.81 8.07 -47.59
CA GLU A 199 17.95 7.35 -48.15
C GLU A 199 17.69 6.87 -49.58
N ASN A 200 16.48 6.38 -49.87
CA ASN A 200 16.07 6.02 -51.23
C ASN A 200 16.08 7.24 -52.16
N MET A 201 15.61 8.41 -51.69
CA MET A 201 15.68 9.65 -52.47
C MET A 201 17.11 10.11 -52.71
N ARG A 202 18.03 9.92 -51.75
CA ARG A 202 19.44 10.24 -51.95
C ARG A 202 20.07 9.34 -53.01
N GLN A 203 19.79 8.04 -52.98
CA GLN A 203 20.29 7.09 -53.97
C GLN A 203 19.78 7.43 -55.37
N SER A 204 18.49 7.76 -55.53
CA SER A 204 17.93 8.14 -56.83
C SER A 204 18.50 9.45 -57.38
N LEU A 205 18.89 10.39 -56.51
CA LEU A 205 19.57 11.64 -56.89
C LEU A 205 21.03 11.41 -57.34
N VAL A 206 21.70 10.37 -56.82
CA VAL A 206 23.06 10.00 -57.21
C VAL A 206 23.09 9.25 -58.56
N GLU A 207 22.00 8.59 -58.93
CA GLU A 207 21.87 7.85 -60.21
C GLU A 207 21.42 8.70 -61.41
N LEU A 208 21.27 10.03 -61.26
CA LEU A 208 20.92 10.89 -62.40
C LEU A 208 22.04 10.86 -63.47
N PRO A 209 21.73 10.50 -64.73
CA PRO A 209 22.75 10.39 -65.76
C PRO A 209 23.32 11.77 -66.10
N SER A 210 24.65 11.86 -66.19
CA SER A 210 25.38 13.05 -66.60
C SER A 210 24.83 13.63 -67.91
N PRO A 211 24.69 14.96 -68.05
CA PRO A 211 24.18 15.55 -69.27
C PRO A 211 25.11 15.21 -70.43
N SER A 212 24.60 14.43 -71.38
CA SER A 212 25.31 14.04 -72.59
C SER A 212 25.51 15.27 -73.47
N THR A 213 26.74 15.81 -73.48
CA THR A 213 27.19 16.77 -74.48
C THR A 213 27.22 16.10 -75.87
N SER A 214 26.12 16.19 -76.61
CA SER A 214 26.12 15.97 -78.06
C SER A 214 26.19 17.33 -78.75
N ARG A 215 27.41 17.79 -79.08
CA ARG A 215 27.61 18.80 -80.13
C ARG A 215 27.73 18.07 -81.46
N ASN A 216 26.62 18.01 -82.19
CA ASN A 216 26.65 17.69 -83.62
C ASN A 216 27.15 18.93 -84.38
N TYR A 217 28.45 18.97 -84.70
CA TYR A 217 28.92 19.81 -85.80
C TYR A 217 28.71 19.04 -87.11
N SER A 218 27.68 19.45 -87.84
CA SER A 218 27.48 19.06 -89.23
C SER A 218 28.35 19.98 -90.09
N SER A 219 29.51 19.50 -90.55
CA SER A 219 30.25 20.13 -91.65
C SER A 219 29.88 19.43 -92.95
N LYS A 220 29.07 20.11 -93.76
CA LYS A 220 28.82 19.78 -95.17
C LYS A 220 30.08 20.06 -96.00
N SER A 221 30.33 19.18 -96.97
CA SER A 221 31.36 19.28 -98.01
C SER A 221 31.25 20.54 -98.86
N CYS A 222 32.42 21.08 -99.25
CA CYS A 222 32.80 21.29 -100.65
C CYS A 222 34.33 21.26 -100.76
#